data_AF-A0A3C1FGH0-F1
#
_entry.id   AF-A0A3C1FGH0-F1
#
_cell.length_a   1.000
_cell.length_b   1.000
_cell.length_c   1.000
_cell.angle_alpha   90.00
_cell.angle_beta   90.00
_cell.angle_gamma   90.00
#
_symmetry.space_group_name_H-M   'P 1'
#
loop_
_entity.id
_entity.type
_entity.pdbx_description
1 polymer ?
#
loop_
_entity_poly.entity_id
_entity_poly.type
_entity_poly.pdbx_seq_one_letter_code
_entity_poly.pdbx_strand_id
1 'polypeptide(L)'
;LGLVYAVLVDRTRVEKFAKTLIFLPMAISMVGASIIWKFMYEYKPASLPQIGLLNEVVVAFGGTPQQWLLITPQNTFMLIIVMIWIQAGFAMTVLSAAIKAIPDEIIEAAKVDGVTGVKLFLNVTVPSVRPAVIVVLTTIAMATLKAFDVVYTMTGGQFETSIIANEFYTQSFNRGQINIGAALAVLLFIMVIPIVVYNVRQMRISEGER
;
A
#
# COMPACT_ATOMS: atom_id res chain seq x y z
N LEU A 1 3.70 7.41 -3.18
CA LEU A 1 2.88 7.21 -4.41
C LEU A 1 1.57 8.00 -4.34
N GLY A 2 0.68 7.75 -3.38
CA GLY A 2 -0.60 8.49 -3.26
C GLY A 2 -0.47 10.02 -3.24
N LEU A 3 0.54 10.56 -2.54
CA LEU A 3 0.82 12.01 -2.50
C LEU A 3 1.23 12.59 -3.87
N VAL A 4 2.05 11.87 -4.63
CA VAL A 4 2.47 12.27 -5.98
C VAL A 4 1.27 12.25 -6.92
N TYR A 5 0.43 11.21 -6.84
CA TYR A 5 -0.81 11.15 -7.60
C TYR A 5 -1.78 12.25 -7.24
N ALA A 6 -1.96 12.56 -5.95
CA ALA A 6 -2.83 13.64 -5.50
C ALA A 6 -2.43 14.98 -6.14
N VAL A 7 -1.13 15.27 -6.24
CA VAL A 7 -0.61 16.50 -6.85
C VAL A 7 -0.68 16.49 -8.38
N LEU A 8 -0.36 15.36 -9.03
CA LEU A 8 -0.29 15.29 -10.50
C LEU A 8 -1.66 15.16 -11.17
N VAL A 9 -2.62 14.52 -10.51
CA VAL A 9 -3.91 14.18 -11.11
C VAL A 9 -4.96 15.25 -10.85
N ASP A 10 -4.92 15.90 -9.68
CA ASP A 10 -5.84 17.01 -9.40
C ASP A 10 -5.59 18.17 -10.37
N ARG A 11 -6.68 18.71 -10.96
CA ARG A 11 -6.69 19.79 -11.96
C ARG A 11 -6.32 19.38 -13.39
N THR A 12 -6.35 18.09 -13.73
CA THR A 12 -6.15 17.61 -15.12
C THR A 12 -7.46 17.17 -15.78
N ARG A 13 -7.53 17.24 -17.13
CA ARG A 13 -8.73 16.79 -17.89
C ARG A 13 -9.04 15.30 -17.72
N VAL A 14 -8.04 14.50 -17.36
CA VAL A 14 -8.14 13.06 -17.13
C VAL A 14 -8.41 12.70 -15.66
N GLU A 15 -8.61 13.69 -14.79
CA GLU A 15 -8.77 13.50 -13.34
C GLU A 15 -9.83 12.46 -12.99
N LYS A 16 -11.02 12.52 -13.61
CA LYS A 16 -12.12 11.58 -13.33
C LYS A 16 -11.73 10.14 -13.66
N PHE A 17 -11.14 9.91 -14.83
CA PHE A 17 -10.75 8.57 -15.28
C PHE A 17 -9.59 8.00 -14.46
N ALA A 18 -8.56 8.80 -14.21
CA ALA A 18 -7.42 8.40 -13.40
C ALA A 18 -7.84 8.07 -11.96
N LYS A 19 -8.76 8.86 -11.38
CA LYS A 19 -9.37 8.54 -10.09
C LYS A 19 -10.06 7.18 -10.17
N THR A 20 -10.99 6.96 -11.09
CA THR A 20 -11.69 5.68 -11.20
C THR A 20 -10.73 4.48 -11.22
N LEU A 21 -9.66 4.52 -12.02
CA LEU A 21 -8.66 3.44 -12.07
C LEU A 21 -7.91 3.22 -10.74
N ILE A 22 -7.61 4.30 -10.01
CA ILE A 22 -6.92 4.23 -8.71
C ILE A 22 -7.86 3.80 -7.58
N PHE A 23 -9.16 4.11 -7.70
CA PHE A 23 -10.18 3.73 -6.72
C PHE A 23 -10.68 2.29 -6.89
N LEU A 24 -10.71 1.78 -8.13
CA LEU A 24 -11.22 0.45 -8.46
C LEU A 24 -10.64 -0.70 -7.61
N PRO A 25 -9.33 -0.74 -7.30
CA PRO A 25 -8.75 -1.80 -6.48
C PRO A 25 -9.31 -1.86 -5.06
N MET A 26 -9.73 -0.73 -4.49
CA MET A 26 -10.27 -0.68 -3.12
C MET A 26 -11.63 -1.34 -3.00
N ALA A 27 -12.36 -1.48 -4.12
CA ALA A 27 -13.64 -2.20 -4.14
C ALA A 27 -13.45 -3.73 -4.13
N ILE A 28 -12.22 -4.21 -4.38
CA ILE A 28 -11.88 -5.63 -4.43
C ILE A 28 -11.41 -6.08 -3.04
N SER A 29 -11.84 -7.26 -2.60
CA SER A 29 -11.33 -7.85 -1.36
C SER A 29 -9.82 -8.10 -1.45
N MET A 30 -9.11 -8.04 -0.32
CA MET A 30 -7.65 -8.25 -0.31
C MET A 30 -7.26 -9.64 -0.82
N VAL A 31 -8.05 -10.68 -0.51
CA VAL A 31 -7.88 -12.03 -1.08
C VAL A 31 -8.11 -12.04 -2.58
N GLY A 32 -9.17 -11.41 -3.08
CA GLY A 32 -9.46 -11.34 -4.52
C GLY A 32 -8.36 -10.62 -5.30
N ALA A 33 -7.89 -9.48 -4.77
CA ALA A 33 -6.75 -8.75 -5.32
C ALA A 33 -5.48 -9.61 -5.36
N SER A 34 -5.24 -10.39 -4.30
CA SER A 34 -4.09 -11.31 -4.22
C SER A 34 -4.17 -12.41 -5.28
N ILE A 35 -5.36 -12.95 -5.56
CA ILE A 35 -5.59 -13.93 -6.62
C ILE A 35 -5.29 -13.32 -8.00
N ILE A 36 -5.81 -12.11 -8.28
CA ILE A 36 -5.55 -11.40 -9.53
C ILE A 36 -4.04 -11.27 -9.77
N TRP A 37 -3.31 -10.79 -8.78
CA TRP A 37 -1.86 -10.64 -8.90
C TRP A 37 -1.11 -11.98 -8.96
N LYS A 38 -1.60 -13.02 -8.29
CA LYS A 38 -1.05 -14.37 -8.44
C LYS A 38 -1.14 -14.86 -9.88
N PHE A 39 -2.25 -14.58 -10.58
CA PHE A 39 -2.35 -14.83 -12.02
C PHE A 39 -1.38 -13.97 -12.83
N MET A 40 -1.23 -12.68 -12.51
CA MET A 40 -0.27 -11.80 -13.22
C MET A 40 1.18 -12.30 -13.09
N TYR A 41 1.51 -12.93 -11.96
CA TYR A 41 2.84 -13.47 -11.64
C TYR A 41 3.01 -14.94 -12.01
N GLU A 42 2.02 -15.57 -12.63
CA GLU A 42 2.04 -17.00 -12.93
C GLU A 42 3.25 -17.35 -13.81
N TYR A 43 3.97 -18.38 -13.40
CA TYR A 43 5.12 -18.91 -14.11
C TYR A 43 4.74 -20.15 -14.90
N LYS A 44 5.18 -20.21 -16.16
CA LYS A 44 5.23 -21.46 -16.92
C LYS A 44 6.66 -21.71 -17.39
N PRO A 45 7.11 -22.99 -17.44
CA PRO A 45 8.38 -23.33 -18.08
C PRO A 45 8.47 -22.76 -19.50
N ALA A 46 9.68 -22.43 -19.96
CA ALA A 46 9.91 -21.82 -21.27
C ALA A 46 9.41 -22.67 -22.46
N SER A 47 9.18 -23.96 -22.25
CA SER A 47 8.59 -24.88 -23.23
C SER A 47 7.07 -24.71 -23.40
N LEU A 48 6.41 -23.95 -22.53
CA LEU A 48 4.96 -23.73 -22.56
C LEU A 48 4.65 -22.24 -22.78
N PRO A 49 3.50 -21.93 -23.42
CA PRO A 49 3.01 -20.56 -23.52
C PRO A 49 2.87 -19.92 -22.13
N GLN A 50 3.36 -18.69 -21.98
CA GLN A 50 3.19 -17.96 -20.72
C GLN A 50 1.75 -17.48 -20.62
N ILE A 51 1.20 -17.58 -19.41
CA ILE A 51 -0.16 -17.10 -19.10
C ILE A 51 -0.15 -15.97 -18.07
N GLY A 52 0.96 -15.80 -17.36
CA GLY A 52 1.17 -14.66 -16.47
C GLY A 52 1.66 -13.46 -17.26
N LEU A 53 1.00 -12.32 -17.09
CA LEU A 53 1.28 -11.11 -17.87
C LEU A 53 2.75 -10.67 -17.76
N LEU A 54 3.35 -10.75 -16.56
CA LEU A 54 4.74 -10.31 -16.39
C LEU A 54 5.71 -11.21 -17.15
N ASN A 55 5.50 -12.52 -17.12
CA ASN A 55 6.34 -13.46 -17.85
C ASN A 55 6.12 -13.37 -19.37
N GLU A 56 4.90 -13.14 -19.82
CA GLU A 56 4.61 -12.89 -21.23
C GLU A 56 5.39 -11.69 -21.75
N VAL A 57 5.41 -10.58 -20.99
CA VAL A 57 6.22 -9.40 -21.32
C VAL A 57 7.71 -9.75 -21.34
N VAL A 58 8.24 -10.42 -20.32
CA VAL A 58 9.67 -10.78 -20.26
C VAL A 58 10.09 -11.63 -21.46
N VAL A 59 9.30 -12.65 -21.82
CA VAL A 59 9.59 -13.53 -22.94
C VAL A 59 9.43 -12.81 -24.28
N ALA A 60 8.44 -11.92 -24.42
CA ALA A 60 8.27 -11.11 -25.63
C ALA A 60 9.49 -10.23 -25.93
N PHE A 61 10.24 -9.80 -24.91
CA PHE A 61 11.50 -9.08 -25.05
C PHE A 61 12.75 -9.99 -25.10
N GLY A 62 12.57 -11.31 -25.27
CA GLY A 62 13.67 -12.27 -25.40
C GLY A 62 14.27 -12.76 -24.08
N GLY A 63 13.65 -12.44 -22.95
CA GLY A 63 14.06 -12.93 -21.63
C GLY A 63 13.57 -14.34 -21.31
N THR A 64 14.00 -14.89 -20.17
CA THR A 64 13.53 -16.18 -19.67
C THR A 64 12.42 -16.00 -18.63
N PRO A 65 11.40 -16.89 -18.59
CA PRO A 65 10.36 -16.84 -17.56
C PRO A 65 10.94 -16.88 -16.16
N GLN A 66 10.37 -16.08 -15.26
CA GLN A 66 10.81 -15.90 -13.88
C GLN A 66 9.77 -16.43 -12.88
N GLN A 67 10.25 -17.00 -11.79
CA GLN A 67 9.42 -17.44 -10.66
C GLN A 67 9.31 -16.32 -9.62
N TRP A 68 8.54 -15.29 -9.94
CA TRP A 68 8.44 -14.02 -9.20
C TRP A 68 8.20 -14.18 -7.68
N LEU A 69 7.46 -15.21 -7.26
CA LEU A 69 7.08 -15.44 -5.86
C LEU A 69 8.02 -16.37 -5.09
N LEU A 70 8.98 -17.02 -5.75
CA LEU A 70 9.87 -18.01 -5.12
C LEU A 70 11.22 -17.42 -4.70
N ILE A 71 11.68 -16.37 -5.38
CA ILE A 71 13.03 -15.85 -5.22
C ILE A 71 13.03 -14.67 -4.24
N THR A 72 13.74 -14.79 -3.12
CA THR A 72 13.98 -13.67 -2.19
C THR A 72 15.11 -12.77 -2.71
N PRO A 73 15.01 -11.42 -2.61
CA PRO A 73 13.91 -10.63 -2.03
C PRO A 73 12.80 -10.23 -3.01
N GLN A 74 12.89 -10.68 -4.27
CA GLN A 74 11.96 -10.32 -5.34
C GLN A 74 10.49 -10.63 -4.98
N ASN A 75 10.25 -11.79 -4.36
CA ASN A 75 8.93 -12.20 -3.88
C ASN A 75 8.28 -11.17 -2.95
N THR A 76 9.05 -10.60 -2.02
CA THR A 76 8.59 -9.61 -1.06
C THR A 76 8.21 -8.32 -1.78
N PHE A 77 9.01 -7.90 -2.79
CA PHE A 77 8.65 -6.77 -3.64
C PHE A 77 7.33 -7.01 -4.41
N MET A 78 7.11 -8.23 -4.91
CA MET A 78 5.87 -8.58 -5.61
C MET A 78 4.64 -8.49 -4.69
N LEU A 79 4.77 -8.87 -3.42
CA LEU A 79 3.70 -8.68 -2.42
C LEU A 79 3.48 -7.21 -2.08
N ILE A 80 4.56 -6.42 -1.96
CA ILE A 80 4.49 -4.97 -1.71
C ILE A 80 3.75 -4.26 -2.85
N ILE A 81 3.93 -4.67 -4.10
CA ILE A 81 3.20 -4.09 -5.25
C ILE A 81 1.68 -4.26 -5.06
N VAL A 82 1.22 -5.42 -4.59
CA VAL A 82 -0.21 -5.65 -4.32
C VAL A 82 -0.71 -4.71 -3.23
N MET A 83 0.05 -4.57 -2.14
CA MET A 83 -0.28 -3.65 -1.05
C MET A 83 -0.34 -2.19 -1.53
N ILE A 84 0.62 -1.77 -2.35
CA ILE A 84 0.63 -0.44 -2.96
C ILE A 84 -0.61 -0.25 -3.84
N TRP A 85 -0.95 -1.23 -4.67
CA TRP A 85 -2.07 -1.14 -5.60
C TRP A 85 -3.41 -0.96 -4.88
N ILE A 86 -3.64 -1.69 -3.79
CA ILE A 86 -4.86 -1.56 -2.98
C ILE A 86 -4.85 -0.25 -2.18
N GLN A 87 -3.73 0.10 -1.55
CA GLN A 87 -3.66 1.24 -0.63
C GLN A 87 -3.48 2.60 -1.31
N ALA A 88 -3.07 2.62 -2.59
CA ALA A 88 -2.84 3.85 -3.34
C ALA A 88 -4.10 4.72 -3.41
N GLY A 89 -5.27 4.10 -3.61
CA GLY A 89 -6.54 4.81 -3.65
C GLY A 89 -6.89 5.48 -2.33
N PHE A 90 -6.71 4.79 -1.22
CA PHE A 90 -6.97 5.34 0.11
C PHE A 90 -6.05 6.54 0.38
N ALA A 91 -4.75 6.35 0.16
CA ALA A 91 -3.76 7.40 0.35
C ALA A 91 -4.05 8.62 -0.52
N MET A 92 -4.37 8.42 -1.81
CA MET A 92 -4.68 9.53 -2.70
C MET A 92 -5.95 10.26 -2.27
N THR A 93 -7.01 9.56 -1.88
CA THR A 93 -8.28 10.17 -1.45
C THR A 93 -8.08 11.13 -0.29
N VAL A 94 -7.43 10.64 0.77
CA VAL A 94 -7.22 11.42 1.99
C VAL A 94 -6.28 12.60 1.73
N LEU A 95 -5.20 12.38 0.99
CA LEU A 95 -4.22 13.43 0.70
C LEU A 95 -4.75 14.48 -0.28
N SER A 96 -5.50 14.10 -1.32
CA SER A 96 -6.16 15.05 -2.22
C SER A 96 -7.16 15.92 -1.48
N ALA A 97 -7.97 15.36 -0.57
CA ALA A 97 -8.89 16.14 0.25
C ALA A 97 -8.14 17.16 1.14
N ALA A 98 -7.04 16.74 1.76
CA ALA A 98 -6.20 17.61 2.59
C ALA A 98 -5.52 18.72 1.77
N ILE A 99 -4.99 18.41 0.58
CA ILE A 99 -4.35 19.39 -0.31
C ILE A 99 -5.37 20.43 -0.78
N LYS A 100 -6.60 20.00 -1.12
CA LYS A 100 -7.68 20.91 -1.54
C LYS A 100 -8.17 21.83 -0.42
N ALA A 101 -7.92 21.49 0.84
CA ALA A 101 -8.29 22.32 1.99
C ALA A 101 -7.26 23.43 2.29
N ILE A 102 -6.10 23.46 1.61
CA ILE A 102 -5.12 24.53 1.77
C ILE A 102 -5.70 25.82 1.15
N PRO A 103 -5.78 26.94 1.90
CA PRO A 103 -6.22 28.22 1.35
C PRO A 103 -5.36 28.65 0.16
N ASP A 104 -5.99 29.10 -0.92
CA ASP A 104 -5.27 29.56 -2.13
C ASP A 104 -4.31 30.71 -1.81
N GLU A 105 -4.63 31.57 -0.84
CA GLU A 105 -3.78 32.67 -0.35
C GLU A 105 -2.39 32.20 0.10
N ILE A 106 -2.28 31.04 0.76
CA ILE A 106 -0.98 30.47 1.20
C ILE A 106 -0.16 30.08 -0.03
N ILE A 107 -0.81 29.49 -1.04
CA ILE A 107 -0.15 29.05 -2.27
C ILE A 107 0.27 30.26 -3.12
N GLU A 108 -0.56 31.31 -3.17
CA GLU A 108 -0.27 32.55 -3.88
C GLU A 108 0.86 33.34 -3.22
N ALA A 109 0.84 33.50 -1.89
CA ALA A 109 1.92 34.14 -1.15
C ALA A 109 3.27 33.45 -1.40
N ALA A 110 3.32 32.12 -1.34
CA ALA A 110 4.54 31.37 -1.64
C ALA A 110 5.05 31.61 -3.07
N LYS A 111 4.14 31.77 -4.05
CA LYS A 111 4.53 32.08 -5.44
C LYS A 111 5.06 33.51 -5.58
N VAL A 112 4.51 34.47 -4.83
CA VAL A 112 5.04 35.85 -4.76
C VAL A 112 6.47 35.85 -4.20
N ASP A 113 6.75 34.97 -3.23
CA ASP A 113 8.10 34.74 -2.68
C ASP A 113 9.02 33.92 -3.63
N GLY A 114 8.59 33.66 -4.86
CA GLY A 114 9.36 32.93 -5.88
C GLY A 114 9.43 31.42 -5.66
N VAL A 115 8.66 30.86 -4.72
CA VAL A 115 8.62 29.42 -4.45
C VAL A 115 7.69 28.72 -5.45
N THR A 116 8.25 27.92 -6.36
CA THR A 116 7.49 27.24 -7.41
C THR A 116 7.90 25.77 -7.60
N GLY A 117 7.08 25.01 -8.33
CA GLY A 117 7.36 23.62 -8.70
C GLY A 117 7.60 22.70 -7.49
N VAL A 118 8.70 21.96 -7.50
CA VAL A 118 9.07 21.00 -6.44
C VAL A 118 9.31 21.71 -5.10
N LYS A 119 9.83 22.94 -5.10
CA LYS A 119 10.04 23.69 -3.86
C LYS A 119 8.72 24.05 -3.19
N LEU A 120 7.71 24.45 -3.98
CA LEU A 120 6.36 24.72 -3.45
C LEU A 120 5.75 23.45 -2.84
N PHE A 121 5.89 22.32 -3.52
CA PHE A 121 5.40 21.05 -3.01
C PHE A 121 6.07 20.66 -1.69
N LEU A 122 7.41 20.63 -1.64
CA LEU A 122 8.15 20.16 -0.47
C LEU A 122 8.09 21.12 0.73
N ASN A 123 8.09 22.44 0.48
CA ASN A 123 8.19 23.44 1.54
C ASN A 123 6.85 24.02 1.99
N VAL A 124 5.80 23.90 1.17
CA VAL A 124 4.47 24.45 1.48
C VAL A 124 3.44 23.33 1.54
N THR A 125 3.21 22.63 0.42
CA THR A 125 2.15 21.63 0.35
C THR A 125 2.33 20.49 1.35
N VAL A 126 3.49 19.85 1.40
CA VAL A 126 3.76 18.71 2.29
C VAL A 126 3.66 19.09 3.77
N PRO A 127 4.27 20.19 4.25
CA PRO A 127 4.09 20.67 5.61
C PRO A 127 2.64 20.98 5.95
N SER A 128 1.89 21.64 5.06
CA SER A 128 0.47 21.98 5.28
C SER A 128 -0.43 20.76 5.43
N VAL A 129 -0.11 19.64 4.74
CA VAL A 129 -0.90 18.39 4.85
C VAL A 129 -0.26 17.34 5.75
N ARG A 130 0.74 17.72 6.55
CA ARG A 130 1.46 16.81 7.45
C ARG A 130 0.52 15.98 8.36
N PRO A 131 -0.55 16.54 8.96
CA PRO A 131 -1.48 15.73 9.76
C PRO A 131 -2.13 14.60 8.94
N ALA A 132 -2.58 14.89 7.73
CA ALA A 132 -3.16 13.89 6.82
C ALA A 132 -2.13 12.83 6.38
N VAL A 133 -0.89 13.25 6.11
CA VAL A 133 0.21 12.32 5.79
C VAL A 133 0.47 11.36 6.96
N ILE A 134 0.50 11.86 8.19
CA ILE A 134 0.70 11.02 9.38
C ILE A 134 -0.45 10.01 9.53
N VAL A 135 -1.71 10.44 9.36
CA VAL A 135 -2.87 9.53 9.41
C VAL A 135 -2.79 8.43 8.34
N VAL A 136 -2.43 8.79 7.10
CA VAL A 136 -2.28 7.82 6.01
C VAL A 136 -1.14 6.84 6.29
N LEU A 137 0.03 7.33 6.70
CA LEU A 137 1.20 6.49 6.97
C LEU A 137 0.93 5.51 8.12
N THR A 138 0.33 5.99 9.21
CA THR A 138 0.03 5.15 10.38
C THR A 138 -1.05 4.11 10.08
N THR A 139 -2.08 4.48 9.31
CA THR A 139 -3.11 3.55 8.83
C THR A 139 -2.49 2.45 7.94
N ILE A 140 -1.64 2.82 6.99
CA ILE A 140 -0.97 1.86 6.09
C ILE A 140 0.02 0.98 6.86
N ALA A 141 0.77 1.54 7.82
CA ALA A 141 1.67 0.77 8.67
C ALA A 141 0.91 -0.29 9.48
N MET A 142 -0.21 0.09 10.09
CA MET A 142 -1.09 -0.83 10.80
C MET A 142 -1.64 -1.93 9.88
N ALA A 143 -2.07 -1.57 8.66
CA ALA A 143 -2.54 -2.55 7.67
C ALA A 143 -1.43 -3.52 7.24
N THR A 144 -0.19 -3.04 7.11
CA THR A 144 0.97 -3.85 6.71
C THR A 144 1.33 -4.90 7.76
N LEU A 145 1.27 -4.57 9.06
CA LEU A 145 1.49 -5.54 10.14
C LEU A 145 0.49 -6.71 10.11
N LYS A 146 -0.69 -6.49 9.53
CA LYS A 146 -1.77 -7.47 9.43
C LYS A 146 -1.99 -7.93 7.99
N ALA A 147 -0.99 -7.84 7.10
CA ALA A 147 -1.06 -8.21 5.68
C ALA A 147 -1.17 -9.74 5.45
N PHE A 148 -1.97 -10.43 6.27
CA PHE A 148 -2.18 -11.87 6.26
C PHE A 148 -2.78 -12.32 4.94
N ASP A 149 -3.84 -11.67 4.47
CA ASP A 149 -4.56 -12.08 3.27
C ASP A 149 -3.63 -12.18 2.06
N VAL A 150 -2.74 -11.19 1.88
CA VAL A 150 -1.77 -11.16 0.78
C VAL A 150 -0.74 -12.28 0.93
N VAL A 151 -0.09 -12.37 2.10
CA VAL A 151 0.96 -13.37 2.35
C VAL A 151 0.40 -14.80 2.23
N TYR A 152 -0.71 -15.08 2.89
CA TYR A 152 -1.31 -16.41 2.92
C TYR A 152 -1.82 -16.83 1.54
N THR A 153 -2.52 -15.95 0.81
CA THR A 153 -3.09 -16.28 -0.50
C THR A 153 -2.02 -16.47 -1.58
N MET A 154 -0.97 -15.63 -1.56
CA MET A 154 0.03 -15.63 -2.63
C MET A 154 1.11 -16.69 -2.41
N THR A 155 1.66 -16.80 -1.20
CA THR A 155 2.80 -17.68 -0.90
C THR A 155 2.54 -18.68 0.23
N GLY A 156 1.45 -18.52 0.99
CA GLY A 156 1.22 -19.29 2.22
C GLY A 156 2.24 -18.99 3.33
N GLY A 157 3.00 -17.89 3.20
CA GLY A 157 4.16 -17.59 4.05
C GLY A 157 5.43 -18.40 3.73
N GLN A 158 5.47 -19.11 2.60
CA GLN A 158 6.69 -19.77 2.14
C GLN A 158 7.70 -18.76 1.56
N PHE A 159 8.90 -19.24 1.23
CA PHE A 159 9.95 -18.44 0.59
C PHE A 159 10.33 -17.18 1.37
N GLU A 160 10.42 -17.29 2.71
CA GLU A 160 10.82 -16.20 3.61
C GLU A 160 9.87 -14.99 3.62
N THR A 161 8.63 -15.14 3.13
CA THR A 161 7.64 -14.04 3.17
C THR A 161 6.70 -14.11 4.37
N SER A 162 6.90 -15.04 5.32
CA SER A 162 5.99 -15.20 6.45
C SER A 162 6.01 -13.99 7.38
N ILE A 163 4.84 -13.65 7.90
CA ILE A 163 4.63 -12.59 8.88
C ILE A 163 3.96 -13.16 10.13
N ILE A 164 4.01 -12.42 11.24
CA ILE A 164 3.46 -12.87 12.53
C ILE A 164 1.98 -13.24 12.43
N ALA A 165 1.20 -12.51 11.63
CA ALA A 165 -0.20 -12.84 11.39
C ALA A 165 -0.38 -14.19 10.66
N ASN A 166 0.52 -14.54 9.74
CA ASN A 166 0.55 -15.83 9.05
C ASN A 166 1.00 -16.96 9.96
N GLU A 167 2.01 -16.73 10.80
CA GLU A 167 2.46 -17.69 11.80
C GLU A 167 1.39 -17.96 12.86
N PHE A 168 0.66 -16.93 13.30
CA PHE A 168 -0.50 -17.09 14.18
C PHE A 168 -1.49 -18.11 13.58
N TYR A 169 -1.87 -17.91 12.32
CA TYR A 169 -2.81 -18.79 11.63
C TYR A 169 -2.24 -20.20 11.49
N THR A 170 -1.01 -20.33 10.99
CA THR A 170 -0.35 -21.61 10.76
C THR A 170 -0.21 -22.43 12.05
N GLN A 171 0.22 -21.79 13.14
CA GLN A 171 0.39 -22.48 14.42
C GLN A 171 -0.96 -22.88 15.02
N SER A 172 -1.95 -22.00 14.99
CA SER A 172 -3.26 -22.25 15.60
C SER A 172 -4.07 -23.31 14.84
N PHE A 173 -4.15 -23.18 13.51
CA PHE A 173 -5.10 -23.94 12.70
C PHE A 173 -4.45 -25.09 11.92
N ASN A 174 -3.24 -24.89 11.37
CA ASN A 174 -2.60 -25.95 10.57
C ASN A 174 -1.86 -26.96 11.45
N ARG A 175 -1.27 -26.49 12.56
CA ARG A 175 -0.46 -27.32 13.47
C ARG A 175 -1.16 -27.68 14.78
N GLY A 176 -2.34 -27.10 15.05
CA GLY A 176 -3.09 -27.33 16.29
C GLY A 176 -2.41 -26.79 17.57
N GLN A 177 -1.37 -25.97 17.44
CA GLN A 177 -0.59 -25.40 18.54
C GLN A 177 -1.24 -24.09 19.04
N ILE A 178 -2.44 -24.21 19.61
CA ILE A 178 -3.27 -23.08 20.05
C ILE A 178 -2.53 -22.17 21.04
N ASN A 179 -1.71 -22.73 21.94
CA ASN A 179 -0.96 -21.96 22.93
C ASN A 179 0.05 -21.01 22.28
N ILE A 180 0.77 -21.49 21.26
CA ILE A 180 1.73 -20.67 20.50
C ILE A 180 0.98 -19.64 19.65
N GLY A 181 -0.13 -20.05 19.03
CA GLY A 181 -1.05 -19.15 18.35
C GLY A 181 -1.49 -17.98 19.24
N ALA A 182 -1.99 -18.28 20.44
CA ALA A 182 -2.43 -17.27 21.41
C ALA A 182 -1.28 -16.31 21.78
N ALA A 183 -0.07 -16.82 22.00
CA ALA A 183 1.10 -15.98 22.26
C ALA A 183 1.42 -15.03 21.09
N LEU A 184 1.36 -15.53 19.85
CA LEU A 184 1.58 -14.71 18.65
C LEU A 184 0.48 -13.66 18.46
N ALA A 185 -0.77 -13.98 18.78
CA ALA A 185 -1.88 -13.02 18.73
C ALA A 185 -1.69 -11.88 19.74
N VAL A 186 -1.30 -12.21 20.97
CA VAL A 186 -0.98 -11.20 22.01
C VAL A 186 0.21 -10.35 21.59
N LEU A 187 1.26 -10.96 21.05
CA LEU A 187 2.42 -10.24 20.55
C LEU A 187 2.03 -9.25 19.43
N LEU A 188 1.25 -9.69 18.45
CA LEU A 188 0.75 -8.85 17.37
C LEU A 188 -0.12 -7.70 17.91
N PHE A 189 -0.95 -7.96 18.91
CA PHE A 189 -1.76 -6.94 19.57
C PHE A 189 -0.89 -5.88 20.25
N ILE A 190 0.14 -6.29 21.00
CA ILE A 190 1.10 -5.37 21.64
C ILE A 190 1.82 -4.50 20.61
N MET A 191 2.20 -5.05 19.45
CA MET A 191 2.85 -4.28 18.38
C MET A 191 1.92 -3.26 17.72
N VAL A 192 0.62 -3.55 17.63
CA VAL A 192 -0.36 -2.66 16.98
C VAL A 192 -0.78 -1.51 17.90
N ILE A 193 -0.84 -1.72 19.22
CA ILE A 193 -1.29 -0.70 20.20
C ILE A 193 -0.56 0.65 20.04
N PRO A 194 0.79 0.72 20.01
CA PRO A 194 1.50 2.00 19.89
C PRO A 194 1.08 2.78 18.63
N ILE A 195 0.87 2.08 17.52
CA ILE A 195 0.47 2.71 16.25
C ILE A 195 -0.95 3.27 16.36
N VAL A 196 -1.88 2.52 16.95
CA VAL A 196 -3.26 2.97 17.17
C VAL A 196 -3.31 4.16 18.13
N VAL A 197 -2.61 4.10 19.26
CA VAL A 197 -2.55 5.19 20.23
C VAL A 197 -1.99 6.45 19.59
N TYR A 198 -0.92 6.32 18.81
CA TYR A 198 -0.33 7.43 18.07
C TYR A 198 -1.31 8.02 17.05
N ASN A 199 -1.99 7.18 16.25
CA ASN A 199 -2.98 7.61 15.27
C ASN A 199 -4.15 8.38 15.92
N VAL A 200 -4.73 7.85 17.01
CA VAL A 200 -5.83 8.50 17.74
C VAL A 200 -5.42 9.84 18.34
N ARG A 201 -4.21 9.94 18.90
CA ARG A 201 -3.69 11.22 19.42
C ARG A 201 -3.56 12.26 18.33
N GLN A 202 -3.09 11.87 17.15
CA GLN A 202 -2.93 12.78 16.01
C GLN A 202 -4.27 13.28 15.48
N MET A 203 -5.27 12.40 15.37
CA MET A 203 -6.63 12.79 14.97
C MET A 203 -7.22 13.83 15.93
N ARG A 204 -7.08 13.62 17.24
CA ARG A 204 -7.55 14.58 18.26
C ARG A 204 -6.88 15.95 18.17
N ILE A 205 -5.58 16.00 17.86
CA ILE A 205 -4.86 17.27 17.67
C ILE A 205 -5.42 18.01 16.45
N SER A 206 -5.62 17.30 15.33
CA SER A 206 -6.16 17.90 14.11
C SER A 206 -7.61 18.39 14.22
N GLU A 207 -8.39 17.81 15.13
CA GLU A 207 -9.77 18.27 15.41
C GLU A 207 -9.81 19.48 16.34
N GLY A 208 -8.83 19.64 17.24
CA GLY A 208 -8.75 20.79 18.15
C GLY A 208 -8.18 22.07 17.53
N GLU A 209 -7.59 21.98 16.33
CA GLU A 209 -7.07 23.12 15.55
C GLU A 209 -8.11 23.71 14.57
N ARG A 210 -9.30 23.12 14.48
CA ARG A 210 -10.44 23.60 13.67
C ARG A 210 -11.43 24.38 14.50
#